data_AF-A0A4R3H0C4-F1
#
_entry.id   AF-A0A4R3H0C4-F1
#
_cell.length_a   1.000
_cell.length_b   1.000
_cell.length_c   1.000
_cell.angle_alpha   90.00
_cell.angle_beta   90.00
_cell.angle_gamma   90.00
#
_symmetry.space_group_name_H-M   'P 1'
#
loop_
_entity.id
_entity.type
_entity.pdbx_description
1 polymer ?
#
loop_
_entity_poly.entity_id
_entity_poly.type
_entity_poly.pdbx_seq_one_letter_code
_entity_poly.pdbx_strand_id
1 'polypeptide(L)'
;MEEGRVVPLLLDLDFSDISGPLSQFQAKKVEKQGIKDIVFAINRIWSNPIPDDRQSQLFEALWGQMEQAIGEIQSVSIPIKPHRPQADILEELVSSVRNLDLRYREDMQEGRGARRSKSFHHKMMVMDDFFHRVADRGDYPGAIMLGASVFREDYPWVYEAANRVYNDVVTGKADAVRRSQKQFFEAAEALRRGPFLDEMQDRAMGFLMHVVDRAVELGISDRTVKREVRPRPTIPRPSITKEAG
;
A
#
# COMPACT_ATOMS: atom_id res chain seq x y z
N MET A 1 -4.52 21.62 25.90
CA MET A 1 -3.25 20.86 25.98
C MET A 1 -2.15 21.88 25.89
N GLU A 2 -1.34 22.05 26.93
CA GLU A 2 -0.18 22.93 26.87
C GLU A 2 0.84 22.32 25.91
N GLU A 3 1.20 23.03 24.84
CA GLU A 3 2.27 22.60 23.93
C GLU A 3 3.61 22.70 24.65
N GLY A 4 4.12 21.58 25.16
CA GLY A 4 5.47 21.51 25.71
C GLY A 4 6.50 21.77 24.61
N ARG A 5 7.30 22.83 24.75
CA ARG A 5 8.37 23.19 23.79
C ARG A 5 9.71 22.92 24.43
N VAL A 6 10.27 21.76 24.12
CA VAL A 6 11.50 21.25 24.73
C VAL A 6 12.54 21.00 23.64
N VAL A 7 13.73 21.57 23.82
CA VAL A 7 14.90 21.33 22.97
C VAL A 7 16.09 20.97 23.86
N PRO A 8 16.53 19.70 23.88
CA PRO A 8 17.75 19.32 24.59
C PRO A 8 18.97 19.97 23.96
N LEU A 9 19.80 20.58 24.78
CA LEU A 9 21.04 21.22 24.36
C LEU A 9 22.24 20.38 24.83
N LEU A 10 23.09 19.96 23.90
CA LEU A 10 24.17 19.01 24.15
C LEU A 10 25.49 19.73 24.36
N LEU A 11 25.92 19.79 25.61
CA LEU A 11 27.24 20.29 26.01
C LEU A 11 28.17 19.10 26.21
N ASP A 12 29.26 19.02 25.44
CA ASP A 12 30.26 17.94 25.49
C ASP A 12 29.69 16.51 25.38
N LEU A 13 28.53 16.37 24.73
CA LEU A 13 27.84 15.10 24.54
C LEU A 13 27.55 14.87 23.05
N ASP A 14 27.63 13.62 22.64
CA ASP A 14 27.17 13.19 21.32
C ASP A 14 25.71 12.74 21.35
N PHE A 15 25.07 12.74 20.18
CA PHE A 15 23.67 12.30 20.06
C PHE A 15 23.47 10.84 20.50
N SER A 16 24.52 10.01 20.40
CA SER A 16 24.53 8.62 20.88
C SER A 16 24.47 8.50 22.40
N ASP A 17 24.85 9.54 23.13
CA ASP A 17 24.86 9.54 24.60
C ASP A 17 23.47 9.87 25.16
N ILE A 18 22.58 10.41 24.32
CA ILE A 18 21.19 10.70 24.67
C ILE A 18 20.37 9.44 24.53
N SER A 19 19.49 9.20 25.51
CA SER A 19 18.68 7.99 25.53
C SER A 19 17.38 8.17 26.32
N GLY A 20 16.48 7.19 26.17
CA GLY A 20 15.20 7.20 26.87
C GLY A 20 14.31 8.38 26.45
N PRO A 21 13.52 8.99 27.36
CA PRO A 21 12.54 10.02 27.01
C PRO A 21 13.16 11.32 26.50
N LEU A 22 14.49 11.49 26.52
CA LEU A 22 15.15 12.66 25.94
C LEU A 22 15.47 12.48 24.45
N SER A 23 15.62 11.24 23.96
CA SER A 23 15.88 10.97 22.54
C SER A 23 14.66 11.26 21.65
N GLN A 24 13.47 11.38 22.22
CA GLN A 24 12.26 11.76 21.50
C GLN A 24 12.25 13.23 21.04
N PHE A 25 13.12 14.08 21.61
CA PHE A 25 13.19 15.49 21.27
C PHE A 25 14.33 15.77 20.28
N GLN A 26 14.14 16.80 19.43
CA GLN A 26 15.17 17.23 18.48
C GLN A 26 16.29 17.97 19.21
N ALA A 27 17.29 17.24 19.67
CA ALA A 27 18.44 17.81 20.34
C ALA A 27 19.30 18.68 19.40
N LYS A 28 19.99 19.67 19.98
CA LYS A 28 20.94 20.55 19.27
C LYS A 28 22.27 20.56 20.02
N LYS A 29 23.38 20.55 19.28
CA LYS A 29 24.71 20.76 19.87
C LYS A 29 24.89 22.23 20.28
N VAL A 30 25.71 22.47 21.31
CA VAL A 30 26.17 23.81 21.73
C VAL A 30 27.18 24.33 20.70
N GLU A 31 26.70 24.57 19.49
CA GLU A 31 27.45 25.14 18.38
C GLU A 31 26.72 26.39 17.89
N LYS A 32 27.43 27.28 17.19
CA LYS A 32 26.86 28.54 16.67
C LYS A 32 25.54 28.33 15.94
N GLN A 33 25.48 27.33 15.05
CA GLN A 33 24.26 27.05 14.31
C GLN A 33 23.15 26.48 15.21
N GLY A 34 23.47 25.56 16.12
CA GLY A 34 22.49 24.94 17.01
C GLY A 34 21.83 25.96 17.94
N ILE A 35 22.64 26.85 18.52
CA ILE A 35 22.14 27.96 19.36
C ILE A 35 21.34 28.95 18.52
N LYS A 36 21.81 29.30 17.32
CA LYS A 36 21.08 30.20 16.41
C LYS A 36 19.68 29.66 16.12
N ASP A 37 19.56 28.37 15.79
CA ASP A 37 18.27 27.72 15.53
C ASP A 37 17.32 27.84 16.73
N ILE A 38 17.83 27.67 17.95
CA ILE A 38 17.05 27.79 19.19
C ILE A 38 16.58 29.23 19.40
N VAL A 39 17.50 30.21 19.29
CA VAL A 39 17.18 31.63 19.48
C VAL A 39 16.15 32.09 18.45
N PHE A 40 16.25 31.63 17.21
CA PHE A 40 15.29 31.92 16.14
C PHE A 40 13.94 31.24 16.39
N ALA A 41 13.95 29.99 16.85
CA ALA A 41 12.72 29.30 17.26
C ALA A 41 12.00 30.03 18.40
N ILE A 42 12.74 30.49 19.42
CA ILE A 42 12.18 31.27 20.54
C ILE A 42 11.60 32.59 20.04
N ASN A 43 12.31 33.32 19.17
CA ASN A 43 11.83 34.61 18.65
C ASN A 43 10.51 34.46 17.88
N ARG A 44 10.35 33.39 17.09
CA ARG A 44 9.09 33.11 16.36
C ARG A 44 7.87 32.90 17.26
N ILE A 45 8.13 32.47 18.49
CA ILE A 45 7.11 32.14 19.48
C ILE A 45 6.78 33.36 20.35
N TRP A 46 7.70 34.32 20.39
CA TRP A 46 7.59 35.49 21.23
C TRP A 46 6.42 36.38 20.77
N SER A 47 5.77 37.04 21.74
CA SER A 47 4.58 37.89 21.47
C SER A 47 4.88 39.13 20.63
N ASN A 48 6.14 39.57 20.60
CA ASN A 48 6.61 40.70 19.80
C ASN A 48 7.94 40.34 19.09
N PRO A 49 7.90 39.56 18.00
CA PRO A 49 9.10 39.02 17.37
C PRO A 49 9.97 40.13 16.78
N ILE A 50 11.28 39.97 16.89
CA ILE A 50 12.26 40.83 16.24
C ILE A 50 12.31 40.47 14.75
N PRO A 51 12.36 41.44 13.82
CA PRO A 51 12.53 41.16 12.39
C PRO A 51 13.81 40.36 12.10
N ASP A 52 13.72 39.39 11.19
CA ASP A 52 14.78 38.41 10.88
C ASP A 52 16.15 39.05 10.59
N ASP A 53 16.18 40.18 9.88
CA ASP A 53 17.40 40.91 9.55
C ASP A 53 18.08 41.46 10.81
N ARG A 54 17.29 42.04 11.72
CA ARG A 54 17.78 42.61 12.99
C ARG A 54 18.17 41.50 13.95
N GLN A 55 17.40 40.40 13.99
CA GLN A 55 17.73 39.25 14.80
C GLN A 55 19.08 38.64 14.40
N SER A 56 19.32 38.49 13.10
CA SER A 56 20.58 37.96 12.56
C SER A 56 21.76 38.86 12.96
N GLN A 57 21.62 40.17 12.81
CA GLN A 57 22.67 41.13 13.20
C GLN A 57 22.97 41.09 14.70
N LEU A 58 21.93 41.05 15.55
CA LEU A 58 22.08 40.97 17.00
C LEU A 58 22.74 39.66 17.44
N PHE A 59 22.37 38.54 16.82
CA PHE A 59 22.97 37.25 17.10
C PHE A 59 24.47 37.24 16.78
N GLU A 60 24.85 37.72 15.59
CA GLU A 60 26.26 37.79 15.20
C GLU A 60 27.09 38.71 16.11
N ALA A 61 26.51 39.84 16.55
CA ALA A 61 27.18 40.78 17.44
C ALA A 61 27.39 40.23 18.86
N LEU A 62 26.44 39.42 19.37
CA LEU A 62 26.49 38.87 20.73
C LEU A 62 27.13 37.47 20.79
N TRP A 63 27.37 36.82 19.65
CA TRP A 63 27.92 35.46 19.60
C TRP A 63 29.24 35.33 20.37
N GLY A 64 30.18 36.28 20.19
CA GLY A 64 31.48 36.19 20.84
C GLY A 64 31.42 36.17 22.36
N GLN A 65 30.50 36.93 22.96
CA GLN A 65 30.28 36.92 24.42
C GLN A 65 29.64 35.61 24.88
N MET A 66 28.72 35.07 24.08
CA MET A 66 28.05 33.80 24.38
C MET A 66 29.02 32.61 24.27
N GLU A 67 29.86 32.60 23.26
CA GLU A 67 30.89 31.58 23.06
C GLU A 67 31.90 31.57 24.21
N GLN A 68 32.31 32.76 24.68
CA GLN A 68 33.15 32.88 25.86
C GLN A 68 32.44 32.33 27.12
N ALA A 69 31.18 32.72 27.35
CA ALA A 69 30.41 32.23 28.48
C ALA A 69 30.20 30.71 28.45
N ILE A 70 30.05 30.11 27.27
CA ILE A 70 29.98 28.65 27.09
C ILE A 70 31.33 28.00 27.44
N GLY A 71 32.44 28.58 26.98
CA GLY A 71 33.78 28.07 27.27
C GLY A 71 34.18 28.17 28.74
N GLU A 72 33.58 29.08 29.50
CA GLU A 72 33.77 29.23 30.95
C GLU A 72 33.01 28.19 31.78
N ILE A 73 32.08 27.44 31.17
CA ILE A 73 31.38 26.33 31.84
C ILE A 73 32.39 25.21 32.07
N GLN A 74 33.05 25.23 33.24
CA GLN A 74 33.98 24.18 33.65
C GLN A 74 33.29 22.81 33.56
N SER A 75 33.92 21.87 32.85
CA SER A 75 33.48 20.49 32.80
C SER A 75 33.50 19.92 34.23
N VAL A 76 32.32 19.84 34.84
CA VAL A 76 32.13 18.97 35.99
C VAL A 76 32.33 17.56 35.44
N SER A 77 33.56 17.06 35.56
CA SER A 77 33.93 15.70 35.21
C SER A 77 33.15 14.75 36.11
N ILE A 78 31.93 14.42 35.69
CA ILE A 78 31.20 13.28 36.20
C ILE A 78 31.89 12.08 35.55
N PRO A 79 32.46 11.13 36.32
CA PRO A 79 33.12 9.98 35.75
C PRO A 79 32.13 9.26 34.83
N ILE A 80 32.44 9.25 33.54
CA ILE A 80 31.70 8.56 32.49
C ILE A 80 31.65 7.10 32.90
N LYS A 81 30.46 6.65 33.33
CA LYS A 81 30.22 5.23 33.60
C LYS A 81 30.37 4.53 32.25
N PRO A 82 31.33 3.62 32.08
CA PRO A 82 31.66 3.09 30.77
C PRO A 82 30.48 2.27 30.22
N HIS A 83 30.18 2.53 28.95
CA HIS A 83 29.50 1.67 27.99
C HIS A 83 28.25 0.94 28.51
N ARG A 84 27.07 1.43 28.12
CA ARG A 84 25.79 0.71 28.26
C ARG A 84 25.97 -0.76 27.88
N PRO A 85 25.60 -1.73 28.75
CA PRO A 85 25.64 -3.13 28.38
C PRO A 85 24.72 -3.37 27.18
N GLN A 86 25.18 -4.13 26.19
CA GLN A 86 24.44 -4.41 24.95
C GLN A 86 23.00 -4.93 25.19
N ALA A 87 22.75 -5.52 26.36
CA ALA A 87 21.42 -5.96 26.79
C ALA A 87 20.38 -4.82 26.82
N ASP A 88 20.76 -3.62 27.31
CA ASP A 88 19.84 -2.49 27.41
C ASP A 88 19.45 -1.95 26.02
N ILE A 89 20.41 -1.97 25.08
CA ILE A 89 20.19 -1.56 23.68
C ILE A 89 19.24 -2.55 22.99
N LEU A 90 19.42 -3.85 23.23
CA LEU A 90 18.55 -4.88 22.68
C LEU A 90 17.13 -4.75 23.24
N GLU A 91 16.98 -4.45 24.52
CA GLU A 91 15.68 -4.22 25.14
C GLU A 91 14.99 -2.95 24.60
N GLU A 92 15.75 -1.87 24.38
CA GLU A 92 15.26 -0.63 23.77
C GLU A 92 14.85 -0.84 22.30
N LEU A 93 15.62 -1.61 21.53
CA LEU A 93 15.27 -1.97 20.15
C LEU A 93 14.04 -2.88 20.08
N VAL A 94 13.96 -3.91 20.94
CA VAL A 94 12.78 -4.79 21.02
C VAL A 94 11.53 -3.99 21.41
N SER A 95 11.67 -3.05 22.35
CA SER A 95 10.58 -2.16 22.76
C SER A 95 10.17 -1.21 21.63
N SER A 96 11.12 -0.67 20.87
CA SER A 96 10.87 0.18 19.70
C SER A 96 10.13 -0.57 18.59
N VAL A 97 10.54 -1.82 18.30
CA VAL A 97 9.88 -2.68 17.32
C VAL A 97 8.46 -3.05 17.77
N ARG A 98 8.26 -3.35 19.07
CA ARG A 98 6.92 -3.61 19.63
C ARG A 98 6.01 -2.39 19.53
N ASN A 99 6.51 -1.19 19.82
CA ASN A 99 5.74 0.04 19.67
C ASN A 99 5.42 0.34 18.20
N LEU A 100 6.32 0.01 17.28
CA LEU A 100 6.08 0.15 15.85
C LEU A 100 5.02 -0.85 15.36
N ASP A 101 5.04 -2.09 15.84
CA ASP A 101 4.00 -3.10 15.57
C ASP A 101 2.63 -2.67 16.10
N LEU A 102 2.59 -2.10 17.31
CA LEU A 102 1.35 -1.57 17.90
C LEU A 102 0.79 -0.40 17.08
N ARG A 103 1.64 0.56 16.69
CA ARG A 103 1.22 1.68 15.81
C ARG A 103 0.78 1.22 14.44
N TYR A 104 1.46 0.23 13.87
CA TYR A 104 1.07 -0.36 12.59
C TYR A 104 -0.29 -1.07 12.70
N ARG A 105 -0.55 -1.76 13.81
CA ARG A 105 -1.84 -2.37 14.11
C ARG A 105 -2.93 -1.34 14.36
N GLU A 106 -2.62 -0.24 15.04
CA GLU A 106 -3.52 0.89 15.25
C GLU A 106 -3.84 1.59 13.92
N ASP A 107 -2.85 1.85 13.06
CA ASP A 107 -3.07 2.42 11.71
C ASP A 107 -3.92 1.50 10.81
N MET A 108 -3.76 0.18 10.96
CA MET A 108 -4.59 -0.82 10.26
C MET A 108 -6.02 -0.88 10.85
N GLN A 109 -6.23 -0.50 12.11
CA GLN A 109 -7.53 -0.45 12.77
C GLN A 109 -8.23 0.91 12.60
N GLU A 110 -7.50 2.02 12.57
CA GLU A 110 -7.98 3.41 12.40
C GLU A 110 -8.12 3.81 10.92
N GLY A 111 -7.76 2.93 9.97
CA GLY A 111 -7.86 3.10 8.53
C GLY A 111 -9.29 3.14 7.93
N ARG A 112 -10.31 3.62 8.66
CA ARG A 112 -11.68 3.84 8.14
C ARG A 112 -12.19 5.24 8.48
N GLY A 113 -11.46 6.29 8.08
CA GLY A 113 -11.86 7.66 8.40
C GLY A 113 -11.20 8.77 7.58
N ALA A 114 -11.68 8.96 6.35
CA ALA A 114 -11.85 10.29 5.74
C ALA A 114 -10.65 11.15 5.23
N ARG A 115 -9.41 10.66 5.08
CA ARG A 115 -8.33 11.48 4.43
C ARG A 115 -7.54 10.88 3.26
N ARG A 116 -7.92 9.71 2.72
CA ARG A 116 -7.21 9.06 1.59
C ARG A 116 -7.83 9.30 0.19
N SER A 117 -8.74 10.26 0.01
CA SER A 117 -9.75 10.18 -1.08
C SER A 117 -9.49 10.94 -2.39
N LYS A 118 -8.33 11.53 -2.69
CA LYS A 118 -8.12 12.22 -3.99
C LYS A 118 -7.12 11.54 -4.93
N SER A 119 -5.95 11.14 -4.45
CA SER A 119 -4.91 10.51 -5.30
C SER A 119 -5.24 9.05 -5.63
N PHE A 120 -5.77 8.30 -4.65
CA PHE A 120 -6.18 6.90 -4.86
C PHE A 120 -7.41 6.81 -5.78
N HIS A 121 -8.40 7.70 -5.60
CA HIS A 121 -9.61 7.73 -6.42
C HIS A 121 -9.34 8.02 -7.91
N HIS A 122 -8.30 8.81 -8.23
CA HIS A 122 -7.89 9.06 -9.62
C HIS A 122 -7.18 7.86 -10.25
N LYS A 123 -6.25 7.21 -9.53
CA LYS A 123 -5.65 5.94 -9.96
C LYS A 123 -6.71 4.84 -10.10
N MET A 124 -7.77 4.88 -9.29
CA MET A 124 -8.92 3.97 -9.35
C MET A 124 -9.78 4.15 -10.60
N MET A 125 -10.16 5.38 -10.98
CA MET A 125 -10.94 5.59 -12.21
C MET A 125 -10.15 5.17 -13.46
N VAL A 126 -8.83 5.44 -13.49
CA VAL A 126 -7.98 5.04 -14.62
C VAL A 126 -7.89 3.52 -14.76
N MET A 127 -7.85 2.78 -13.65
CA MET A 127 -7.76 1.31 -13.67
C MET A 127 -9.10 0.66 -14.05
N ASP A 128 -10.21 1.20 -13.55
CA ASP A 128 -11.56 0.75 -13.93
C ASP A 128 -11.81 0.98 -15.43
N ASP A 129 -11.48 2.17 -15.94
CA ASP A 129 -11.48 2.48 -17.38
C ASP A 129 -10.59 1.52 -18.18
N PHE A 130 -9.41 1.20 -17.65
CA PHE A 130 -8.46 0.30 -18.31
C PHE A 130 -9.02 -1.12 -18.43
N PHE A 131 -9.58 -1.65 -17.35
CA PHE A 131 -10.21 -2.98 -17.32
C PHE A 131 -11.38 -3.09 -18.30
N HIS A 132 -12.29 -2.13 -18.26
CA HIS A 132 -13.44 -2.09 -19.18
C HIS A 132 -13.00 -1.95 -20.64
N ARG A 133 -11.98 -1.11 -20.93
CA ARG A 133 -11.43 -0.98 -22.30
C ARG A 133 -10.82 -2.27 -22.83
N VAL A 134 -10.21 -3.11 -21.98
CA VAL A 134 -9.68 -4.43 -22.41
C VAL A 134 -10.83 -5.39 -22.72
N ALA A 135 -11.87 -5.41 -21.87
CA ALA A 135 -13.06 -6.22 -22.11
C ALA A 135 -13.83 -5.80 -23.38
N ASP A 136 -13.96 -4.49 -23.63
CA ASP A 136 -14.65 -3.93 -24.80
C ASP A 136 -13.96 -4.24 -26.12
N ARG A 137 -12.64 -4.52 -26.09
CA ARG A 137 -11.89 -5.02 -27.26
C ARG A 137 -12.17 -6.49 -27.57
N GLY A 138 -12.99 -7.16 -26.78
CA GLY A 138 -13.33 -8.57 -26.93
C GLY A 138 -12.28 -9.53 -26.35
N ASP A 139 -11.26 -9.02 -25.66
CA ASP A 139 -10.25 -9.84 -24.97
C ASP A 139 -10.66 -10.14 -23.53
N TYR A 140 -11.72 -10.94 -23.41
CA TYR A 140 -12.23 -11.39 -22.11
C TYR A 140 -11.22 -12.23 -21.32
N PRO A 141 -10.42 -13.13 -21.93
CA PRO A 141 -9.37 -13.85 -21.21
C PRO A 141 -8.33 -12.91 -20.57
N GLY A 142 -7.87 -11.90 -21.30
CA GLY A 142 -6.97 -10.87 -20.77
C GLY A 142 -7.61 -10.04 -19.64
N ALA A 143 -8.89 -9.67 -19.81
CA ALA A 143 -9.65 -8.95 -18.79
C ALA A 143 -9.80 -9.75 -17.48
N ILE A 144 -10.05 -11.07 -17.56
CA ILE A 144 -10.12 -11.95 -16.39
C ILE A 144 -8.78 -11.96 -15.65
N MET A 145 -7.66 -12.11 -16.36
CA MET A 145 -6.33 -12.12 -15.74
C MET A 145 -6.00 -10.79 -15.04
N LEU A 146 -6.28 -9.67 -15.71
CA LEU A 146 -6.03 -8.34 -15.18
C LEU A 146 -6.88 -8.08 -13.93
N GLY A 147 -8.18 -8.35 -13.98
CA GLY A 147 -9.06 -8.19 -12.82
C GLY A 147 -8.70 -9.13 -11.67
N ALA A 148 -8.31 -10.38 -11.95
CA ALA A 148 -7.96 -11.37 -10.93
C ALA A 148 -6.68 -10.98 -10.19
N SER A 149 -5.76 -10.28 -10.85
CA SER A 149 -4.47 -9.88 -10.26
C SER A 149 -4.60 -9.04 -8.99
N VAL A 150 -5.71 -8.28 -8.85
CA VAL A 150 -6.05 -7.49 -7.65
C VAL A 150 -6.20 -8.37 -6.40
N PHE A 151 -6.60 -9.63 -6.56
CA PHE A 151 -6.86 -10.56 -5.47
C PHE A 151 -5.68 -11.50 -5.18
N ARG A 152 -4.56 -11.36 -5.90
CA ARG A 152 -3.43 -12.30 -5.82
C ARG A 152 -2.82 -12.37 -4.43
N GLU A 153 -2.71 -11.24 -3.73
CA GLU A 153 -2.04 -11.15 -2.43
C GLU A 153 -2.99 -11.47 -1.27
N ASP A 154 -4.19 -10.87 -1.27
CA ASP A 154 -5.13 -10.99 -0.14
C ASP A 154 -6.04 -12.22 -0.21
N TYR A 155 -6.41 -12.65 -1.42
CA TYR A 155 -7.36 -13.75 -1.62
C TYR A 155 -6.90 -14.70 -2.73
N PRO A 156 -5.79 -15.45 -2.51
CA PRO A 156 -5.21 -16.32 -3.52
C PRO A 156 -6.21 -17.33 -4.13
N TRP A 157 -7.17 -17.80 -3.33
CA TRP A 157 -8.23 -18.72 -3.77
C TRP A 157 -9.21 -18.08 -4.77
N VAL A 158 -9.47 -16.77 -4.70
CA VAL A 158 -10.27 -16.04 -5.71
C VAL A 158 -9.48 -15.93 -7.01
N TYR A 159 -8.20 -15.55 -6.91
CA TYR A 159 -7.30 -15.48 -8.05
C TYR A 159 -7.18 -16.83 -8.76
N GLU A 160 -7.03 -17.92 -8.00
CA GLU A 160 -7.01 -19.27 -8.53
C GLU A 160 -8.34 -19.68 -9.18
N ALA A 161 -9.47 -19.33 -8.56
CA ALA A 161 -10.79 -19.60 -9.14
C ALA A 161 -10.98 -18.87 -10.48
N ALA A 162 -10.61 -17.59 -10.56
CA ALA A 162 -10.64 -16.82 -11.80
C ALA A 162 -9.69 -17.37 -12.87
N ASN A 163 -8.49 -17.82 -12.48
CA ASN A 163 -7.54 -18.47 -13.39
C ASN A 163 -8.04 -19.81 -13.93
N ARG A 164 -8.79 -20.58 -13.13
CA ARG A 164 -9.44 -21.81 -13.62
C ARG A 164 -10.46 -21.49 -14.69
N VAL A 165 -11.27 -20.45 -14.49
CA VAL A 165 -12.21 -19.96 -15.50
C VAL A 165 -11.47 -19.54 -16.76
N TYR A 166 -10.40 -18.73 -16.64
CA TYR A 166 -9.55 -18.34 -17.76
C TYR A 166 -9.05 -19.56 -18.55
N ASN A 167 -8.45 -20.53 -17.87
CA ASN A 167 -7.91 -21.73 -18.51
C ASN A 167 -9.01 -22.57 -19.18
N ASP A 168 -10.18 -22.71 -18.55
CA ASP A 168 -11.29 -23.47 -19.11
C ASP A 168 -11.94 -22.76 -20.31
N VAL A 169 -12.01 -21.43 -20.29
CA VAL A 169 -12.49 -20.60 -21.41
C VAL A 169 -11.52 -20.71 -22.60
N VAL A 170 -10.21 -20.61 -22.34
CA VAL A 170 -9.17 -20.73 -23.38
C VAL A 170 -9.10 -22.15 -23.96
N THR A 171 -9.15 -23.18 -23.12
CA THR A 171 -9.16 -24.58 -23.58
C THR A 171 -10.51 -25.01 -24.18
N GLY A 172 -11.57 -24.29 -23.81
CA GLY A 172 -12.92 -24.42 -24.35
C GLY A 172 -13.56 -25.78 -24.06
N LYS A 173 -13.57 -26.23 -22.82
CA LYS A 173 -14.35 -27.42 -22.41
C LYS A 173 -15.66 -26.98 -21.77
N ALA A 174 -16.78 -27.08 -22.50
CA ALA A 174 -18.07 -26.50 -22.07
C ALA A 174 -18.52 -26.94 -20.65
N ASP A 175 -18.34 -28.22 -20.32
CA ASP A 175 -18.69 -28.76 -18.99
C ASP A 175 -17.70 -28.34 -17.89
N ALA A 176 -16.45 -28.03 -18.24
CA ALA A 176 -15.47 -27.50 -17.30
C ALA A 176 -15.75 -26.02 -17.02
N VAL A 177 -15.99 -25.23 -18.07
CA VAL A 177 -16.30 -23.79 -18.01
C VAL A 177 -17.47 -23.49 -17.07
N ARG A 178 -18.60 -24.21 -17.20
CA ARG A 178 -19.76 -23.98 -16.32
C ARG A 178 -19.45 -24.32 -14.85
N ARG A 179 -18.61 -25.32 -14.60
CA ARG A 179 -18.24 -25.71 -13.24
C ARG A 179 -17.28 -24.71 -12.61
N SER A 180 -16.25 -24.27 -13.34
CA SER A 180 -15.32 -23.26 -12.86
C SER A 180 -15.99 -21.90 -12.69
N GLN A 181 -16.92 -21.53 -13.58
CA GLN A 181 -17.76 -20.33 -13.42
C GLN A 181 -18.55 -20.40 -12.11
N LYS A 182 -19.27 -21.50 -11.86
CA LYS A 182 -20.04 -21.66 -10.61
C LYS A 182 -19.15 -21.56 -9.37
N GLN A 183 -18.00 -22.23 -9.36
CA GLN A 183 -17.05 -22.16 -8.24
C GLN A 183 -16.53 -20.74 -8.00
N PHE A 184 -16.23 -19.99 -9.07
CA PHE A 184 -15.83 -18.60 -8.96
C PHE A 184 -16.94 -17.71 -8.38
N PHE A 185 -18.19 -17.89 -8.81
CA PHE A 185 -19.32 -17.09 -8.31
C PHE A 185 -19.62 -17.38 -6.84
N GLU A 186 -19.61 -18.65 -6.41
CA GLU A 186 -19.78 -19.02 -5.01
C GLU A 186 -18.68 -18.41 -4.12
N ALA A 187 -17.43 -18.45 -4.61
CA ALA A 187 -16.28 -17.83 -3.98
C ALA A 187 -16.42 -16.30 -3.87
N ALA A 188 -16.79 -15.63 -4.97
CA ALA A 188 -17.00 -14.19 -5.04
C ALA A 188 -18.12 -13.74 -4.09
N GLU A 189 -19.23 -14.48 -4.07
CA GLU A 189 -20.40 -14.13 -3.28
C GLU A 189 -20.17 -14.36 -1.78
N ALA A 190 -19.41 -15.39 -1.41
CA ALA A 190 -18.97 -15.59 -0.03
C ALA A 190 -18.16 -14.38 0.50
N LEU A 191 -17.34 -13.77 -0.36
CA LEU A 191 -16.52 -12.62 0.00
C LEU A 191 -17.32 -11.32 0.08
N ARG A 192 -18.22 -11.09 -0.88
CA ARG A 192 -19.11 -9.91 -0.92
C ARG A 192 -20.14 -9.87 0.21
N ARG A 193 -20.54 -11.03 0.75
CA ARG A 193 -21.50 -11.12 1.87
C ARG A 193 -20.89 -10.74 3.22
N GLY A 194 -19.56 -10.61 3.33
CA GLY A 194 -18.86 -10.24 4.55
C GLY A 194 -18.15 -8.89 4.45
N PRO A 195 -17.67 -8.30 5.58
CA PRO A 195 -16.95 -7.03 5.61
C PRO A 195 -15.46 -7.19 5.25
N PHE A 196 -15.14 -8.10 4.33
CA PHE A 196 -13.78 -8.48 3.98
C PHE A 196 -13.19 -7.59 2.88
N LEU A 197 -14.01 -7.20 1.90
CA LEU A 197 -13.57 -6.40 0.78
C LEU A 197 -13.51 -4.92 1.13
N ASP A 198 -12.43 -4.27 0.73
CA ASP A 198 -12.44 -2.82 0.62
C ASP A 198 -13.21 -2.35 -0.63
N GLU A 199 -13.40 -1.04 -0.77
CA GLU A 199 -14.14 -0.44 -1.88
C GLU A 199 -13.51 -0.74 -3.27
N MET A 200 -12.20 -0.98 -3.32
CA MET A 200 -11.48 -1.34 -4.54
C MET A 200 -11.78 -2.77 -4.95
N GLN A 201 -11.65 -3.67 -3.98
CA GLN A 201 -11.84 -5.09 -4.18
C GLN A 201 -13.30 -5.40 -4.49
N ASP A 202 -14.28 -4.70 -3.91
CA ASP A 202 -15.69 -4.92 -4.24
C ASP A 202 -16.01 -4.55 -5.70
N ARG A 203 -15.43 -3.45 -6.21
CA ARG A 203 -15.58 -3.04 -7.62
C ARG A 203 -14.87 -4.00 -8.57
N ALA A 204 -13.62 -4.36 -8.30
CA ALA A 204 -12.87 -5.33 -9.10
C ALA A 204 -13.58 -6.70 -9.13
N MET A 205 -14.20 -7.11 -8.03
CA MET A 205 -15.01 -8.32 -7.97
C MET A 205 -16.25 -8.21 -8.85
N GLY A 206 -16.96 -7.07 -8.80
CA GLY A 206 -18.12 -6.81 -9.66
C GLY A 206 -17.76 -6.87 -11.16
N PHE A 207 -16.65 -6.25 -11.53
CA PHE A 207 -16.09 -6.33 -12.89
C PHE A 207 -15.78 -7.77 -13.30
N LEU A 208 -15.06 -8.52 -12.46
CA LEU A 208 -14.71 -9.92 -12.74
C LEU A 208 -15.95 -10.79 -12.93
N MET A 209 -16.96 -10.65 -12.09
CA MET A 209 -18.22 -11.38 -12.23
C MET A 209 -18.88 -11.09 -13.58
N HIS A 210 -18.95 -9.82 -13.98
CA HIS A 210 -19.51 -9.44 -15.28
C HIS A 210 -18.70 -9.99 -16.46
N VAL A 211 -17.38 -9.84 -16.43
CA VAL A 211 -16.49 -10.29 -17.51
C VAL A 211 -16.49 -11.81 -17.62
N VAL A 212 -16.44 -12.54 -16.50
CA VAL A 212 -16.52 -14.00 -16.50
C VAL A 212 -17.82 -14.46 -17.12
N ASP A 213 -18.95 -13.88 -16.71
CA ASP A 213 -20.25 -14.24 -17.27
C ASP A 213 -20.28 -14.04 -18.78
N ARG A 214 -19.81 -12.86 -19.24
CA ARG A 214 -19.75 -12.53 -20.66
C ARG A 214 -18.80 -13.42 -21.46
N ALA A 215 -17.64 -13.76 -20.89
CA ALA A 215 -16.66 -14.65 -21.50
C ALA A 215 -17.24 -16.06 -21.72
N VAL A 216 -18.00 -16.54 -20.74
CA VAL A 216 -18.68 -17.84 -20.82
C VAL A 216 -19.80 -17.79 -21.86
N GLU A 217 -20.63 -16.75 -21.86
CA GLU A 217 -21.69 -16.56 -22.86
C GLU A 217 -21.15 -16.56 -24.29
N LEU A 218 -20.10 -15.78 -24.56
CA LEU A 218 -19.51 -15.64 -25.90
C LEU A 218 -18.69 -16.87 -26.31
N GLY A 219 -17.93 -17.45 -25.37
CA GLY A 219 -17.18 -18.69 -25.60
C GLY A 219 -18.08 -19.90 -25.86
N ILE A 220 -19.31 -19.90 -25.33
CA ILE A 220 -20.35 -20.89 -25.63
C ILE A 220 -21.09 -20.54 -26.94
N SER A 221 -21.37 -19.26 -27.21
CA SER A 221 -22.17 -18.80 -28.37
C SER A 221 -21.43 -18.87 -29.71
N ASP A 222 -20.12 -18.57 -29.77
CA ASP A 222 -19.32 -18.72 -31.00
C ASP A 222 -19.26 -20.20 -31.46
N ARG A 223 -19.58 -21.13 -30.54
CA ARG A 223 -19.63 -22.57 -30.82
C ARG A 223 -21.02 -23.08 -31.19
N THR A 224 -22.11 -22.52 -30.68
CA THR A 224 -23.46 -22.88 -31.15
C THR A 224 -23.63 -22.50 -32.62
N VAL A 225 -23.11 -21.32 -33.01
CA VAL A 225 -23.09 -20.86 -34.42
C VAL A 225 -22.18 -21.75 -35.28
N LYS A 226 -20.95 -22.07 -34.86
CA LYS A 226 -20.06 -22.99 -35.62
C LYS A 226 -20.56 -24.43 -35.69
N ARG A 227 -21.41 -24.87 -34.76
CA ARG A 227 -21.99 -26.22 -34.75
C ARG A 227 -23.22 -26.34 -35.67
N GLU A 228 -24.00 -25.29 -35.85
CA GLU A 228 -25.10 -25.23 -36.84
C GLU A 228 -24.62 -25.10 -38.30
N VAL A 229 -23.47 -24.47 -38.54
CA VAL A 229 -22.92 -24.25 -39.89
C VAL A 229 -22.18 -25.47 -40.47
N ARG A 230 -22.03 -26.58 -39.73
CA ARG A 230 -21.53 -27.83 -40.34
C ARG A 230 -22.59 -28.38 -41.31
N PRO A 231 -22.31 -28.49 -42.63
CA PRO A 231 -23.27 -29.05 -43.57
C PRO A 231 -23.61 -30.49 -43.16
N ARG A 232 -24.90 -30.84 -43.19
CA ARG A 232 -25.38 -32.21 -42.96
C ARG A 232 -24.52 -33.16 -43.80
N PRO A 233 -23.95 -34.25 -43.24
CA PRO A 233 -23.21 -35.20 -44.04
C PRO A 233 -24.16 -35.79 -45.08
N THR A 234 -23.87 -35.55 -46.37
CA THR A 234 -24.51 -36.25 -47.48
C THR A 234 -24.17 -37.72 -47.32
N ILE A 235 -25.16 -38.50 -46.86
CA ILE A 235 -25.08 -39.96 -46.81
C ILE A 235 -24.93 -40.45 -48.26
N PRO A 236 -23.83 -41.12 -48.63
CA PRO A 236 -23.72 -41.70 -49.96
C PRO A 236 -24.74 -42.83 -50.09
N ARG A 237 -25.54 -42.81 -51.18
CA ARG A 237 -26.48 -43.89 -51.50
C ARG A 237 -25.69 -45.20 -51.67
N PRO A 238 -26.15 -46.32 -51.08
CA PRO A 238 -25.48 -47.60 -51.27
C PRO A 238 -25.57 -48.02 -52.74
N SER A 239 -24.41 -48.30 -53.33
CA SER A 239 -24.29 -48.93 -54.64
C SER A 239 -24.92 -50.32 -54.58
N ILE A 240 -26.05 -50.50 -55.25
CA ILE A 240 -26.69 -51.80 -55.42
C ILE A 240 -25.79 -52.61 -56.37
N THR A 241 -25.11 -53.61 -55.82
CA THR A 241 -24.49 -54.70 -56.55
C THR A 241 -25.57 -55.39 -57.40
N LYS A 242 -25.42 -55.36 -58.73
CA LYS A 242 -26.08 -56.33 -59.61
C LYS A 242 -25.03 -57.35 -60.04
N GLU A 243 -24.98 -58.46 -59.30
CA GLU A 243 -24.67 -59.75 -59.91
C GLU A 243 -25.93 -60.20 -60.66
N ALA A 244 -25.78 -60.56 -61.94
CA ALA A 244 -26.56 -61.59 -62.65
C ALA A 244 -26.21 -61.56 -64.15
N GLY A 245 -25.80 -62.71 -64.69
CA GLY A 245 -25.80 -63.01 -66.12
C GLY A 245 -24.48 -63.54 -66.64
#